data_AF-A0A9X2DRM0-F1
#
_entry.id   AF-A0A9X2DRM0-F1
#
_cell.length_a   1.000
_cell.length_b   1.000
_cell.length_c   1.000
_cell.angle_alpha   90.00
_cell.angle_beta   90.00
_cell.angle_gamma   90.00
#
_symmetry.space_group_name_H-M   'P 1'
#
loop_
_entity.id
_entity.type
_entity.pdbx_description
1 polymer ?
#
loop_
_entity_poly.entity_id
_entity_poly.type
_entity_poly.pdbx_seq_one_letter_code
_entity_poly.pdbx_strand_id
1 'polypeptide(L)'
;MYYNKKRLEELRKEGEEKFEEMERERKRRAIGQKYKANEIEIRCVHCKHDKFELDETLLNTRAMTFFDVEWLNDTAKTLICKECGYIHWFAKEVVEVNE
;
A
#
# COMPACT_ATOMS: atom_id res chain seq x y z
N MET A 1 -5.58 34.56 -15.91
CA MET A 1 -6.24 33.48 -16.67
C MET A 1 -7.66 33.36 -16.16
N TYR A 2 -8.67 33.68 -16.97
CA TYR A 2 -10.08 33.49 -16.61
C TYR A 2 -10.58 32.23 -17.32
N TYR A 3 -10.96 31.20 -16.57
CA TYR A 3 -11.56 30.00 -17.14
C TYR A 3 -13.03 30.25 -17.47
N ASN A 4 -13.51 29.72 -18.59
CA ASN A 4 -14.92 29.83 -18.95
C ASN A 4 -15.78 28.92 -18.04
N LYS A 5 -17.09 29.19 -17.97
CA LYS A 5 -18.03 28.44 -17.10
C LYS A 5 -18.00 26.93 -17.34
N LYS A 6 -17.93 26.49 -18.59
CA LYS A 6 -17.87 25.07 -18.96
C LYS A 6 -16.64 24.38 -18.37
N ARG A 7 -15.47 25.02 -18.49
CA ARG A 7 -14.20 24.51 -17.94
C ARG A 7 -14.21 24.46 -16.41
N LEU A 8 -14.89 25.40 -15.74
CA LEU A 8 -15.07 25.36 -14.29
C LEU A 8 -15.95 24.19 -13.85
N GLU A 9 -17.02 23.88 -14.61
CA GLU A 9 -17.87 22.72 -14.34
C GLU A 9 -17.15 21.39 -14.56
N GLU A 10 -16.31 21.29 -15.59
CA GLU A 10 -15.44 20.13 -15.85
C GLU A 10 -14.45 19.90 -14.70
N LEU A 11 -13.71 20.94 -14.29
CA LEU A 11 -12.77 20.86 -13.16
C LEU A 11 -13.45 20.47 -11.84
N ARG A 12 -14.68 20.93 -11.61
CA ARG A 12 -15.46 20.52 -10.43
C ARG A 12 -15.75 19.03 -10.46
N LYS A 13 -16.23 18.50 -11.59
CA LYS A 13 -16.53 17.06 -11.75
C LYS A 13 -15.28 16.21 -11.58
N GLU A 14 -14.17 16.59 -12.23
CA GLU A 14 -12.89 15.89 -12.05
C GLU A 14 -12.43 15.91 -10.58
N GLY A 15 -12.63 17.02 -9.88
CA GLY A 15 -12.32 17.14 -8.46
C GLY A 15 -13.19 16.23 -7.59
N GLU A 16 -14.49 16.16 -7.86
CA GLU A 16 -15.45 15.30 -7.18
C GLU A 16 -15.12 13.82 -7.40
N GLU A 17 -14.86 13.42 -8.64
CA GLU A 17 -14.47 12.05 -9.00
C GLU A 17 -13.18 11.62 -8.30
N LYS A 18 -12.16 12.48 -8.32
CA LYS A 18 -10.89 12.24 -7.61
C LYS A 18 -11.10 12.15 -6.10
N PHE A 19 -11.97 12.98 -5.53
CA PHE A 19 -12.29 12.93 -4.11
C PHE A 19 -12.93 11.59 -3.73
N GLU A 20 -13.90 11.14 -4.51
CA GLU A 20 -14.56 9.83 -4.30
C GLU A 20 -13.59 8.66 -4.47
N GLU A 21 -12.66 8.73 -5.42
CA GLU A 21 -11.60 7.75 -5.60
C GLU A 21 -10.66 7.69 -4.39
N MET A 22 -10.14 8.85 -3.96
CA MET A 22 -9.27 8.96 -2.78
C MET A 22 -9.97 8.45 -1.51
N GLU A 23 -11.26 8.74 -1.33
CA GLU A 23 -12.02 8.27 -0.18
C GLU A 23 -12.18 6.74 -0.20
N ARG A 24 -12.45 6.16 -1.37
CA ARG A 24 -12.51 4.71 -1.57
C ARG A 24 -11.17 4.05 -1.24
N GLU A 25 -10.07 4.58 -1.75
CA GLU A 25 -8.72 4.07 -1.45
C GLU A 25 -8.38 4.17 0.04
N ARG A 26 -8.70 5.30 0.67
CA ARG A 26 -8.48 5.51 2.10
C ARG A 26 -9.26 4.50 2.94
N LYS A 27 -10.54 4.27 2.62
CA LYS A 27 -11.37 3.26 3.27
C LYS A 27 -10.79 1.86 3.08
N ARG A 28 -10.35 1.52 1.87
CA ARG A 28 -9.70 0.23 1.58
C ARG A 28 -8.45 0.03 2.44
N ARG A 29 -7.54 1.01 2.51
CA ARG A 29 -6.34 0.95 3.36
C ARG A 29 -6.66 0.88 4.85
N ALA A 30 -7.73 1.56 5.28
CA ALA A 30 -8.16 1.53 6.68
C ALA A 30 -8.66 0.14 7.11
N ILE A 31 -9.38 -0.57 6.23
CA ILE A 31 -9.89 -1.93 6.51
C ILE A 31 -8.77 -2.97 6.49
N GLY A 32 -7.78 -2.80 5.62
CA GLY A 32 -6.74 -3.79 5.37
C GLY A 32 -7.22 -4.99 4.54
N GLN A 33 -6.24 -5.72 4.02
CA GLN A 33 -6.43 -6.79 3.04
C GLN A 33 -5.86 -8.10 3.58
N LYS A 34 -6.36 -9.24 3.08
CA LYS A 34 -5.79 -10.56 3.39
C LYS A 34 -4.67 -10.86 2.41
N TYR A 35 -3.65 -11.57 2.87
CA TYR A 35 -2.50 -11.93 2.06
C TYR A 35 -2.12 -13.39 2.24
N LYS A 36 -1.49 -13.95 1.21
CA LYS A 36 -0.83 -15.25 1.28
C LYS A 36 0.63 -15.13 0.87
N ALA A 37 1.47 -15.97 1.49
CA ALA A 37 2.83 -16.22 1.04
C ALA A 37 2.89 -17.66 0.53
N ASN A 38 3.24 -17.84 -0.75
CA ASN A 38 3.00 -19.09 -1.46
C ASN A 38 1.51 -19.50 -1.36
N GLU A 39 1.22 -20.70 -0.87
CA GLU A 39 -0.14 -21.22 -0.66
C GLU A 39 -0.61 -21.15 0.80
N ILE A 40 0.03 -20.31 1.61
CA ILE A 40 -0.30 -20.19 3.05
C ILE A 40 -0.86 -18.80 3.32
N GLU A 41 -2.10 -18.76 3.81
CA GLU A 41 -2.71 -17.54 4.33
C GLU A 41 -1.94 -17.01 5.54
N ILE A 42 -1.68 -15.71 5.52
CA ILE A 42 -0.91 -15.06 6.58
C ILE A 42 -1.87 -14.65 7.69
N ARG A 43 -1.53 -15.05 8.92
CA ARG A 43 -2.15 -14.52 10.14
C ARG A 43 -1.10 -13.88 11.02
N CYS A 44 -1.52 -12.85 11.76
CA CYS A 44 -0.63 -12.11 12.62
C CYS A 44 -0.03 -13.05 13.67
N VAL A 45 1.30 -13.15 13.75
CA VAL A 45 1.94 -14.09 14.70
C VAL A 45 1.64 -13.70 16.15
N HIS A 46 1.48 -12.39 16.39
CA HIS A 46 1.19 -11.80 17.69
C HIS A 46 -0.29 -11.93 18.12
N CYS A 47 -1.24 -11.47 17.30
CA CYS A 47 -2.67 -11.40 17.69
C CYS A 47 -3.63 -12.28 16.87
N LYS A 48 -3.13 -13.03 15.88
CA LYS A 48 -3.91 -13.93 15.00
C LYS A 48 -4.91 -13.26 14.04
N HIS A 49 -5.02 -11.93 14.03
CA HIS A 49 -5.79 -11.18 13.04
C HIS A 49 -5.27 -11.43 11.59
N ASP A 50 -6.13 -11.27 10.59
CA ASP A 50 -5.87 -11.67 9.20
C ASP A 50 -5.86 -10.52 8.19
N LYS A 51 -6.12 -9.28 8.60
CA LYS A 51 -6.03 -8.09 7.73
C LYS A 51 -4.78 -7.26 8.00
N PHE A 52 -4.17 -6.83 6.90
CA PHE A 52 -2.90 -6.12 6.91
C PHE A 52 -2.95 -4.91 5.98
N GLU A 53 -2.12 -3.92 6.31
CA GLU A 53 -1.68 -2.90 5.38
C GLU A 53 -0.38 -3.37 4.74
N LEU A 54 -0.35 -3.42 3.41
CA LEU A 54 0.86 -3.73 2.65
C LEU A 54 1.65 -2.44 2.44
N ASP A 55 2.93 -2.50 2.80
CA ASP A 55 3.90 -1.46 2.52
C ASP A 55 5.14 -2.08 1.86
N GLU A 56 5.85 -1.27 1.08
CA GLU A 56 7.12 -1.61 0.45
C GLU A 56 8.22 -0.79 1.10
N THR A 57 9.01 -1.43 1.94
CA THR A 57 10.14 -0.77 2.61
C THR A 57 11.44 -1.15 1.90
N LEU A 58 12.25 -0.13 1.60
CA LEU A 58 13.61 -0.34 1.08
C LEU A 58 14.44 -1.04 2.16
N LEU A 59 14.99 -2.21 1.87
CA LEU A 59 15.86 -2.96 2.78
C LEU A 59 17.23 -2.30 3.00
N ASN A 60 17.56 -1.28 2.20
CA ASN A 60 18.87 -0.64 2.21
C ASN A 60 18.87 0.68 2.99
N THR A 61 19.94 0.88 3.78
CA THR A 61 20.24 2.14 4.46
C THR A 61 20.48 3.22 3.40
N ARG A 62 19.94 4.43 3.63
CA ARG A 62 20.15 5.67 2.84
C ARG A 62 21.62 6.03 2.50
N ALA A 63 22.61 5.29 3.00
CA ALA A 63 24.04 5.54 2.81
C ALA A 63 24.62 4.93 1.51
N MET A 64 23.86 4.09 0.78
CA MET A 64 24.32 3.47 -0.48
C MET A 64 24.07 4.32 -1.75
N THR A 65 23.43 5.48 -1.65
CA THR A 65 23.18 6.39 -2.80
C THR A 65 24.45 7.00 -3.41
N PHE A 66 25.65 6.68 -2.89
CA PHE A 66 26.94 7.12 -3.46
C PHE A 66 27.58 6.12 -4.43
N PHE A 67 27.07 4.90 -4.55
CA PHE A 67 27.56 3.91 -5.51
C PHE A 67 26.38 3.18 -6.16
N ASP A 68 25.95 3.71 -7.30
CA ASP A 68 25.39 3.07 -8.51
C ASP A 68 24.87 1.61 -8.44
N VAL A 69 24.05 1.28 -7.44
CA VAL A 69 23.40 -0.04 -7.30
C VAL A 69 21.91 0.15 -7.03
N GLU A 70 21.23 0.85 -7.94
CA GLU A 70 19.76 0.93 -7.94
C GLU A 70 19.09 -0.38 -8.43
N TRP A 71 19.84 -1.26 -9.09
CA TRP A 71 19.35 -2.52 -9.68
C TRP A 71 19.41 -3.75 -8.73
N LEU A 72 19.95 -3.58 -7.53
CA LEU A 72 20.06 -4.63 -6.50
C LEU A 72 19.17 -4.34 -5.27
N ASN A 73 18.11 -3.56 -5.46
CA ASN A 73 17.13 -3.33 -4.41
C ASN A 73 16.15 -4.51 -4.37
N ASP A 74 16.51 -5.56 -3.62
CA ASP A 74 15.51 -6.48 -3.10
C ASP A 74 14.54 -5.64 -2.24
N THR A 75 13.32 -5.42 -2.70
CA THR A 75 12.29 -4.75 -1.91
C THR A 75 11.68 -5.76 -0.95
N ALA A 76 11.75 -5.51 0.36
CA ALA A 76 10.99 -6.31 1.31
C ALA A 76 9.53 -5.88 1.26
N LYS A 77 8.65 -6.86 1.23
CA LYS A 77 7.23 -6.63 1.49
C LYS A 77 7.02 -6.65 2.99
N THR A 78 6.37 -5.61 3.50
CA THR A 78 5.97 -5.52 4.91
C THR A 78 4.46 -5.56 5.02
N LEU A 79 3.96 -6.45 5.87
CA LEU A 79 2.54 -6.52 6.22
C LEU A 79 2.36 -6.02 7.66
N ILE A 80 1.72 -4.87 7.81
CA ILE A 80 1.43 -4.26 9.11
C ILE A 80 0.04 -4.69 9.54
N CYS A 81 -0.07 -5.39 10.68
CA CYS A 81 -1.35 -5.87 11.18
C CYS A 81 -2.29 -4.69 11.54
N LYS A 82 -3.50 -4.65 10.98
CA LYS A 82 -4.47 -3.56 11.27
C LYS A 82 -5.03 -3.57 12.69
N GLU A 83 -4.90 -4.69 13.41
CA GLU A 83 -5.39 -4.84 14.78
C GLU A 83 -4.34 -4.40 15.81
N CYS A 84 -3.11 -4.93 15.71
CA CYS A 84 -2.09 -4.74 16.76
C CYS A 84 -0.82 -3.99 16.30
N GLY A 85 -0.71 -3.65 15.01
CA GLY A 85 0.45 -2.93 14.46
C GLY A 85 1.72 -3.77 14.30
N TYR A 86 1.73 -5.07 14.64
CA TYR A 86 2.89 -5.93 14.42
C TYR A 86 3.24 -6.00 12.93
N ILE A 87 4.53 -5.83 12.62
CA ILE A 87 5.05 -5.81 11.25
C ILE A 87 5.64 -7.17 10.91
N HIS A 88 5.11 -7.80 9.87
CA HIS A 88 5.68 -9.00 9.26
C HIS A 88 6.56 -8.61 8.07
N TRP A 89 7.77 -9.14 8.04
CA TRP A 89 8.74 -8.89 6.97
C TRP A 89 8.85 -10.12 6.08
N PHE A 90 8.71 -9.93 4.78
CA PHE A 90 8.82 -10.99 3.79
C PHE A 90 9.89 -10.63 2.75
N ALA A 91 10.92 -11.48 2.65
CA ALA A 91 11.94 -11.42 1.60
C ALA A 91 11.48 -12.05 0.28
N LYS A 92 10.26 -12.60 0.24
CA LYS A 92 9.62 -13.17 -0.94
C LYS A 92 8.29 -12.47 -1.17
N GLU A 93 7.72 -12.68 -2.35
CA GLU A 93 6.45 -12.11 -2.72
C GLU A 93 5.32 -12.55 -1.77
N VAL A 94 4.43 -11.61 -1.48
CA VAL A 94 3.14 -11.84 -0.81
C VAL A 94 2.05 -11.33 -1.74
N VAL A 95 0.98 -12.11 -1.87
CA VAL A 95 -0.10 -11.85 -2.81
C VAL A 95 -1.38 -11.54 -2.04
N GLU A 96 -2.09 -10.48 -2.44
CA GLU A 96 -3.41 -10.17 -1.90
C GLU A 96 -4.39 -11.29 -2.27
N VAL A 97 -5.14 -11.78 -1.29
CA VAL A 97 -6.21 -12.75 -1.51
C VAL A 97 -7.49 -11.96 -1.74
N ASN A 98 -7.96 -11.96 -2.99
CA ASN A 98 -9.29 -11.46 -3.33
C ASN A 98 -10.29 -12.56 -2.97
N GLU A 99 -11.11 -12.32 -1.94
CA GLU A 99 -12.31 -13.12 -1.67
C GLU A 99 -13.42 -12.83 -2.69
#